data_AF-A0A377PM50-F1
#
_entry.id   AF-A0A377PM50-F1
#
_cell.length_a   1.000
_cell.length_b   1.000
_cell.length_c   1.000
_cell.angle_alpha   90.00
_cell.angle_beta   90.00
_cell.angle_gamma   90.00
#
_symmetry.space_group_name_H-M   'P 1'
#
loop_
_entity.id
_entity.type
_entity.pdbx_description
1 polymer ?
#
loop_
_entity_poly.entity_id
_entity_poly.type
_entity_poly.pdbx_seq_one_letter_code
_entity_poly.pdbx_strand_id
1 'polypeptide(L)'
;MMKQYLQVTKPGIIFGNLISVIGGFFLASKGSLDVPLFIATMVGVSLVVASGCVFNNYIDRDIDKIMERTKNRVLVKGLIAPKVTLTYATLLGLAGVCIVICCG
;
A
#
# COMPACT_ATOMS: atom_id res chain seq x y z
N MET A 1 -14.38 11.20 -4.54
CA MET A 1 -14.38 9.88 -3.88
C MET A 1 -13.16 9.04 -4.28
N MET A 2 -13.10 8.40 -5.46
CA MET A 2 -12.01 7.44 -5.79
C MET A 2 -10.59 8.05 -5.82
N LYS A 3 -10.46 9.31 -6.27
CA LYS A 3 -9.18 10.04 -6.28
C LYS A 3 -8.58 10.25 -4.88
N GLN A 4 -9.41 10.31 -3.83
CA GLN A 4 -8.94 10.50 -2.46
C GLN A 4 -8.30 9.21 -1.91
N TYR A 5 -8.84 8.04 -2.22
CA TYR A 5 -8.25 6.76 -1.86
C TYR A 5 -6.91 6.51 -2.57
N LEU A 6 -6.82 6.89 -3.85
CA LEU A 6 -5.58 6.82 -4.64
C LEU A 6 -4.47 7.76 -4.16
N GLN A 7 -4.81 8.92 -3.59
CA GLN A 7 -3.80 9.84 -3.03
C GLN A 7 -3.20 9.32 -1.72
N VAL A 8 -3.97 8.59 -0.92
CA VAL A 8 -3.50 8.06 0.37
C VAL A 8 -2.57 6.86 0.16
N THR A 9 -2.74 6.09 -0.93
CA THR A 9 -1.89 4.94 -1.25
C THR A 9 -0.52 5.32 -1.82
N LYS A 10 -0.25 6.60 -2.09
CA LYS A 10 1.07 7.10 -2.56
C LYS A 10 1.67 6.22 -3.67
N PRO A 11 1.11 6.23 -4.90
CA PRO A 11 1.49 5.30 -5.97
C PRO A 11 2.98 5.30 -6.30
N GLY A 12 3.68 6.44 -6.16
CA GLY A 12 5.15 6.48 -6.32
C GLY A 12 5.92 5.61 -5.33
N ILE A 13 5.45 5.47 -4.09
CA ILE A 13 6.07 4.57 -3.10
C ILE A 13 5.78 3.10 -3.46
N ILE A 14 4.59 2.81 -3.96
CA ILE A 14 4.24 1.47 -4.44
C ILE A 14 5.20 1.09 -5.58
N PHE A 15 5.32 1.92 -6.62
CA PHE A 15 6.25 1.66 -7.72
C PHE A 15 7.71 1.53 -7.27
N GLY A 16 8.16 2.37 -6.32
CA GLY A 16 9.50 2.26 -5.76
C GLY A 16 9.77 0.92 -5.07
N ASN A 17 8.80 0.43 -4.28
CA ASN A 17 8.92 -0.89 -3.63
C ASN A 17 8.82 -2.03 -4.65
N LEU A 18 8.01 -1.88 -5.69
CA LEU A 18 7.86 -2.89 -6.73
C LEU A 18 9.18 -3.17 -7.48
N ILE A 19 10.05 -2.18 -7.66
CA ILE A 19 11.37 -2.40 -8.27
C ILE A 19 12.19 -3.42 -7.45
N SER A 20 12.22 -3.27 -6.13
CA SER A 20 12.90 -4.20 -5.24
C SER A 20 12.26 -5.60 -5.26
N VAL A 21 10.93 -5.66 -5.29
CA VAL A 21 10.18 -6.93 -5.40
C VAL A 21 10.50 -7.66 -6.69
N ILE A 22 10.52 -6.95 -7.82
CA ILE A 22 10.91 -7.49 -9.13
C ILE A 22 12.32 -8.09 -9.03
N GLY A 23 13.30 -7.31 -8.56
CA GLY A 23 14.68 -7.78 -8.41
C GLY A 23 14.78 -9.05 -7.55
N GLY A 24 14.11 -9.06 -6.40
CA GLY A 24 14.07 -10.23 -5.50
C GLY A 24 13.40 -11.44 -6.13
N PHE A 25 12.30 -11.24 -6.87
CA PHE A 25 11.57 -12.32 -7.54
C PHE A 25 12.42 -12.98 -8.62
N PHE A 26 13.05 -12.19 -9.49
CA PHE A 26 13.94 -12.70 -10.52
C PHE A 26 15.15 -13.45 -9.94
N LEU A 27 15.70 -12.94 -8.83
CA LEU A 27 16.79 -13.61 -8.11
C LEU A 27 16.34 -14.97 -7.53
N ALA A 28 15.13 -15.05 -6.96
CA ALA A 28 14.57 -16.28 -6.41
C ALA A 28 14.14 -17.29 -7.48
N SER A 29 13.68 -16.80 -8.65
CA SER A 29 13.19 -17.59 -9.78
C SER A 29 14.27 -18.45 -10.46
N LYS A 30 15.57 -18.13 -10.28
CA LYS A 30 16.70 -18.91 -10.83
C LYS A 30 16.58 -19.25 -12.33
N GLY A 31 15.90 -18.40 -13.11
CA GLY A 31 15.69 -18.58 -14.55
C GLY A 31 14.39 -19.28 -14.95
N SER A 32 13.61 -19.83 -14.01
CA SER A 32 12.28 -20.38 -14.28
C SER A 32 11.19 -19.43 -13.78
N LEU A 33 10.57 -18.72 -14.71
CA LEU A 33 9.63 -17.63 -14.39
C LEU A 33 8.19 -18.12 -14.49
N ASP A 34 7.55 -18.26 -13.33
CA ASP A 34 6.11 -18.47 -13.25
C ASP A 34 5.40 -17.11 -13.33
N VAL A 35 4.84 -16.82 -14.51
CA VAL A 35 4.17 -15.55 -14.81
C VAL A 35 2.91 -15.33 -13.93
N PRO A 36 2.03 -16.33 -13.74
CA PRO A 36 0.95 -16.24 -12.75
C PRO A 36 1.43 -15.85 -11.35
N LEU A 37 2.45 -16.54 -10.84
CA LEU A 37 3.03 -16.26 -9.51
C LEU A 37 3.64 -14.86 -9.44
N PHE A 38 4.32 -14.42 -10.50
CA PHE A 38 4.88 -13.08 -10.60
C PHE A 38 3.79 -12.01 -10.49
N ILE A 39 2.70 -12.15 -11.26
CA ILE A 39 1.58 -11.19 -11.22
C ILE A 39 0.92 -11.20 -9.83
N ALA A 40 0.66 -12.38 -9.25
CA ALA A 40 0.09 -12.49 -7.91
C ALA A 40 0.97 -11.81 -6.86
N THR A 41 2.29 -12.01 -6.92
CA THR A 41 3.26 -11.36 -6.02
C THR A 41 3.23 -9.84 -6.18
N MET A 42 3.23 -9.34 -7.41
CA MET A 42 3.18 -7.90 -7.69
C MET A 42 1.91 -7.25 -7.15
N VAL A 43 0.75 -7.88 -7.35
CA VAL A 43 -0.53 -7.38 -6.84
C VAL A 43 -0.59 -7.47 -5.33
N GLY A 44 -0.22 -8.61 -4.75
CA GLY A 44 -0.24 -8.85 -3.31
C GLY A 44 0.65 -7.87 -2.56
N VAL A 45 1.90 -7.70 -2.99
CA VAL A 45 2.83 -6.74 -2.37
C VAL A 45 2.36 -5.29 -2.57
N SER A 46 1.80 -4.94 -3.73
CA SER A 46 1.22 -3.61 -3.94
C SER A 46 0.14 -3.28 -2.90
N LEU A 47 -0.72 -4.24 -2.58
CA LEU A 47 -1.77 -4.08 -1.58
C LEU A 47 -1.22 -3.97 -0.15
N VAL A 48 -0.18 -4.73 0.18
CA VAL A 48 0.51 -4.63 1.49
C VAL A 48 1.18 -3.26 1.64
N VAL A 49 1.89 -2.78 0.61
CA VAL A 49 2.53 -1.45 0.63
C VAL A 49 1.49 -0.34 0.71
N ALA A 50 0.38 -0.47 -0.03
CA ALA A 50 -0.76 0.45 0.05
C ALA A 50 -1.35 0.51 1.46
N SER A 51 -1.54 -0.65 2.12
CA SER A 51 -1.97 -0.75 3.52
C SER A 51 -1.05 0.03 4.46
N GLY A 52 0.26 -0.22 4.38
CA GLY A 52 1.26 0.49 5.19
C GLY A 52 1.24 2.01 4.96
N CYS A 53 1.03 2.47 3.72
CA CYS A 53 0.89 3.89 3.43
C CYS A 53 -0.34 4.52 4.10
N VAL A 54 -1.48 3.81 4.09
CA VAL A 54 -2.71 4.25 4.74
C VAL A 54 -2.54 4.27 6.26
N PHE A 55 -1.94 3.23 6.85
CA PHE A 55 -1.62 3.19 8.28
C PHE A 55 -0.69 4.34 8.68
N ASN A 56 0.37 4.60 7.91
CA ASN A 56 1.27 5.72 8.18
C ASN A 56 0.51 7.06 8.18
N ASN A 57 -0.40 7.27 7.24
CA ASN A 57 -1.19 8.52 7.21
C ASN A 57 -2.20 8.61 8.37
N TYR A 58 -2.68 7.47 8.87
CA TYR A 58 -3.55 7.42 10.05
C TYR A 58 -2.79 7.76 11.32
N ILE A 59 -1.61 7.17 11.52
CA ILE A 59 -0.75 7.38 12.70
C ILE A 59 -0.22 8.82 12.71
N ASP A 60 0.27 9.30 11.57
CA ASP A 60 0.84 10.65 11.45
C ASP A 60 -0.22 11.76 11.47
N ARG A 61 -1.52 11.43 11.50
CA ARG A 61 -2.63 12.39 11.37
C ARG A 61 -2.50 13.61 12.27
N ASP A 62 -2.13 13.41 13.53
CA ASP A 62 -2.06 14.49 14.50
C ASP A 62 -0.82 15.37 14.32
N ILE A 63 0.28 14.77 13.88
CA ILE A 63 1.52 15.49 13.52
C ILE A 63 1.31 16.25 12.20
N ASP A 64 0.67 15.62 11.22
CA ASP A 64 0.38 16.22 9.92
C ASP A 64 -0.53 17.45 10.04
N LYS A 65 -1.35 17.58 11.10
CA LYS A 65 -2.17 18.79 11.37
C LYS A 65 -1.34 20.05 11.56
N ILE A 66 -0.17 19.94 12.21
CA ILE A 66 0.68 21.07 12.55
C ILE A 66 1.84 21.28 11.55
N MET A 67 1.97 20.43 10.54
CA MET A 67 3.02 20.51 9.52
C MET A 67 2.56 21.25 8.27
N GLU A 68 3.23 22.35 7.91
CA GLU A 68 2.98 23.15 6.69
C GLU A 68 2.89 22.31 5.40
N ARG A 69 3.76 21.30 5.27
CA ARG A 69 3.83 20.43 4.09
C ARG A 69 2.67 19.42 4.00
N THR A 70 2.11 18.97 5.13
CA THR A 70 1.19 17.81 5.17
C THR A 70 -0.17 18.10 5.79
N LYS A 71 -0.40 19.32 6.28
CA LYS A 71 -1.70 19.82 6.78
C LYS A 71 -2.86 19.69 5.80
N ASN A 72 -2.56 19.54 4.51
CA ASN A 72 -3.55 19.41 3.46
C ASN A 72 -3.99 17.96 3.16
N ARG A 73 -3.45 16.95 3.86
CA ARG A 73 -3.79 15.54 3.63
C ARG A 73 -5.27 15.26 3.96
N VAL A 74 -5.84 14.30 3.23
CA VAL A 74 -7.27 13.91 3.30
C VAL A 74 -7.71 13.55 4.73
N LEU A 75 -6.85 12.86 5.47
CA LEU A 75 -7.04 12.42 6.85
C LEU A 75 -6.98 13.55 7.88
N VAL A 76 -6.16 14.58 7.61
CA VAL A 76 -6.05 15.79 8.43
C VAL A 76 -7.29 16.64 8.30
N LYS A 77 -7.78 16.80 7.06
CA LYS A 77 -9.01 17.54 6.75
C LYS A 77 -10.30 16.85 7.20
N GLY A 78 -10.21 15.65 7.79
CA GLY A 78 -11.38 14.90 8.26
C GLY A 78 -12.32 14.41 7.15
N LEU A 79 -11.84 14.39 5.90
CA LEU A 79 -12.66 13.98 4.75
C LEU A 79 -12.93 12.46 4.73
N ILE A 80 -12.19 11.68 5.51
CA ILE A 80 -12.43 10.26 5.75
C ILE A 80 -12.43 10.02 7.26
N ALA A 81 -13.42 9.26 7.75
CA ALA A 81 -13.50 8.91 9.15
C ALA A 81 -12.32 8.02 9.56
N PRO A 82 -11.65 8.28 10.71
CA PRO A 82 -10.49 7.51 11.15
C PRO A 82 -10.74 6.00 11.24
N LYS A 83 -11.92 5.61 11.74
CA LYS A 83 -12.35 4.20 11.80
C LYS A 83 -12.38 3.55 10.41
N VAL A 84 -12.90 4.27 9.41
CA VAL A 84 -12.99 3.79 8.02
C VAL A 84 -11.59 3.64 7.40
N THR A 85 -10.68 4.55 7.72
CA THR A 85 -9.28 4.45 7.28
C THR A 85 -8.60 3.22 7.85
N LEU A 86 -8.81 2.93 9.14
CA LEU A 86 -8.23 1.75 9.79
C LEU A 86 -8.78 0.45 9.20
N THR A 87 -10.09 0.37 8.99
CA THR A 87 -10.70 -0.80 8.33
C THR A 87 -10.21 -0.96 6.90
N TYR A 88 -10.10 0.14 6.15
CA TYR A 88 -9.59 0.11 4.78
C TYR A 88 -8.13 -0.37 4.71
N ALA A 89 -7.27 0.17 5.58
CA ALA A 89 -5.87 -0.26 5.68
C ALA A 89 -5.75 -1.75 6.02
N THR A 90 -6.54 -2.21 7.00
CA THR A 90 -6.56 -3.62 7.42
C THR A 90 -7.03 -4.54 6.30
N LEU A 91 -8.10 -4.18 5.59
CA LEU A 91 -8.61 -4.97 4.46
C LEU A 91 -7.61 -5.06 3.31
N LEU A 92 -6.93 -3.96 2.97
CA LEU A 92 -5.85 -3.98 1.97
C LEU A 92 -4.70 -4.90 2.39
N GLY A 93 -4.30 -4.83 3.67
CA GLY A 93 -3.21 -5.64 4.20
C GLY A 93 -3.56 -7.12 4.18
N LEU A 94 -4.74 -7.48 4.69
CA LEU A 94 -5.23 -8.86 4.67
C LEU A 94 -5.37 -9.40 3.24
N ALA A 95 -5.97 -8.63 2.33
CA ALA A 95 -6.09 -9.05 0.93
C ALA A 95 -4.72 -9.27 0.28
N GLY A 96 -3.77 -8.35 0.51
CA GLY A 96 -2.40 -8.48 -0.01
C GLY A 96 -1.66 -9.70 0.55
N VAL A 97 -1.71 -9.91 1.86
CA VAL A 97 -1.10 -11.06 2.53
C VAL A 97 -1.74 -12.37 2.07
N CYS A 98 -3.06 -12.44 1.98
CA CYS A 98 -3.76 -13.62 1.47
C CYS A 98 -3.35 -13.94 0.04
N ILE A 99 -3.22 -12.95 -0.85
CA ILE A 99 -2.77 -13.19 -2.22
C ILE A 99 -1.35 -13.76 -2.24
N VAL A 100 -0.42 -13.19 -1.47
CA VAL A 100 0.97 -13.67 -1.44
C VAL A 100 1.06 -15.08 -0.86
N ILE A 101 0.32 -15.39 0.21
CA ILE A 101 0.36 -16.70 0.87
C ILE A 101 -0.38 -17.78 0.09
N CYS A 102 -1.52 -17.46 -0.53
CA CYS A 102 -2.32 -18.45 -1.25
C CYS A 102 -1.76 -18.76 -2.65
N CYS A 103 -1.04 -17.81 -3.26
CA CYS A 103 -0.47 -18.00 -4.59
C CYS A 103 1.02 -18.33 -4.59
N GLY A 104 1.74 -18.18 -3.46
CA GLY A 104 3.17 -18.45 -3.33
C GLY A 104 3.46 -19.77 -2.63
#